data_AF-A0A9E8RXR3-F1
#
_entry.id   AF-A0A9E8RXR3-F1
#
_cell.length_a   1.000
_cell.length_b   1.000
_cell.length_c   1.000
_cell.angle_alpha   90.00
_cell.angle_beta   90.00
_cell.angle_gamma   90.00
#
_symmetry.space_group_name_H-M   'P 1'
#
loop_
_entity.id
_entity.type
_entity.pdbx_description
1 polymer ?
#
loop_
_entity_poly.entity_id
_entity_poly.type
_entity_poly.pdbx_seq_one_letter_code
_entity_poly.pdbx_strand_id
1 'polypeptide(L)'
;MMSEKFGKIYFNNRDISIKSADGYMYKVQKKELLNITLSNKEKVYFTPLKNRKDFFATNIYSELAKYFKDHVLILEKCDYDKFCNQTLEYAKRLKAGKVTTSMIRKVYDQINRAKSISEIKRLRPQFAYIAGRNPDNTVRELMHILDYLAKQADLQSNTHLENIKQFMEAVVAYLKFVGDKDN
;
A
#
# COMPACT_ATOMS: atom_id res chain seq x y z
N MET A 1 -6.43 19.56 -9.60
CA MET A 1 -6.02 18.32 -8.92
C MET A 1 -6.67 18.34 -7.54
N MET A 2 -7.51 17.37 -7.17
CA MET A 2 -8.04 17.32 -5.79
C MET A 2 -6.87 16.94 -4.86
N SER A 3 -6.57 17.78 -3.87
CA SER A 3 -5.48 17.58 -2.93
C SER A 3 -5.79 16.43 -1.97
N GLU A 4 -4.82 15.56 -1.74
CA GLU A 4 -4.86 14.54 -0.69
C GLU A 4 -5.12 15.20 0.67
N LYS A 5 -5.93 14.54 1.51
CA LYS A 5 -6.18 14.92 2.90
C LYS A 5 -5.75 13.79 3.84
N PHE A 6 -5.49 14.15 5.10
CA PHE A 6 -5.23 13.22 6.17
C PHE A 6 -6.31 13.29 7.25
N GLY A 7 -6.56 12.16 7.92
CA GLY A 7 -7.57 12.05 8.96
C GLY A 7 -7.47 10.75 9.75
N LYS A 8 -8.44 10.50 10.62
CA LYS A 8 -8.60 9.23 11.34
C LYS A 8 -9.84 8.51 10.85
N ILE A 9 -9.72 7.20 10.60
CA ILE A 9 -10.85 6.36 10.22
C ILE A 9 -11.64 5.89 11.44
N TYR A 10 -12.96 5.85 11.34
CA TYR A 10 -13.87 5.41 12.38
C TYR A 10 -14.79 4.33 11.84
N PHE A 11 -14.82 3.18 12.53
CA PHE A 11 -15.74 2.09 12.27
C PHE A 11 -16.89 2.16 13.28
N ASN A 12 -18.07 2.53 12.80
CA ASN A 12 -19.30 2.50 13.58
C ASN A 12 -20.14 1.28 13.15
N ASN A 13 -21.11 0.87 13.97
CA ASN A 13 -21.86 -0.40 13.81
C ASN A 13 -22.44 -0.65 12.40
N ARG A 14 -22.65 0.38 11.56
CA ARG A 14 -23.13 0.25 10.18
C ARG A 14 -22.43 1.14 9.14
N ASP A 15 -21.57 2.05 9.57
CA ASP A 15 -20.97 3.07 8.71
C ASP A 15 -19.50 3.26 9.01
N ILE A 16 -18.74 3.61 7.96
CA ILE A 16 -17.33 3.93 8.08
C ILE A 16 -17.13 5.36 7.61
N SER A 17 -16.37 6.12 8.39
CA SER A 17 -16.15 7.54 8.13
C SER A 17 -14.71 7.93 8.45
N ILE A 18 -14.23 9.00 7.83
CA ILE A 18 -12.94 9.60 8.15
C ILE A 18 -13.20 10.99 8.68
N LYS A 19 -12.68 11.28 9.87
CA LYS A 19 -12.59 12.65 10.41
C LYS A 19 -11.26 13.22 9.97
N SER A 20 -11.29 14.23 9.11
CA SER A 20 -10.09 14.95 8.69
C SER A 20 -9.57 15.87 9.79
N ALA A 21 -8.32 16.32 9.64
CA ALA A 21 -7.68 17.22 10.60
C ALA A 21 -8.38 18.59 10.75
N ASP A 22 -8.99 19.08 9.68
CA ASP A 22 -9.83 20.30 9.67
C ASP A 22 -11.25 20.05 10.22
N GLY A 23 -11.53 18.86 10.77
CA GLY A 23 -12.76 18.55 11.50
C GLY A 23 -13.94 18.05 10.65
N TYR A 24 -13.80 18.02 9.32
CA TYR A 24 -14.85 17.50 8.42
C TYR A 24 -14.97 15.97 8.49
N MET A 25 -16.20 15.49 8.29
CA MET A 25 -16.51 14.07 8.22
C MET A 25 -16.74 13.65 6.77
N TYR A 26 -16.02 12.60 6.36
CA TYR A 26 -16.12 12.01 5.03
C TYR A 26 -16.68 10.60 5.14
N LYS A 27 -17.75 10.31 4.39
CA LYS A 27 -18.32 8.96 4.30
C LYS A 27 -17.40 8.06 3.49
N VAL A 28 -17.18 6.84 3.94
CA VAL A 28 -16.40 5.84 3.20
C VAL A 28 -17.35 4.80 2.63
N GLN A 29 -17.33 4.62 1.31
CA GLN A 29 -18.12 3.55 0.69
C GLN A 29 -17.43 2.21 0.93
N LYS A 30 -18.22 1.15 1.16
CA LYS A 30 -17.69 -0.21 1.41
C LYS A 30 -16.68 -0.66 0.35
N LYS A 31 -16.87 -0.28 -0.92
CA LYS A 31 -15.96 -0.59 -2.02
C LYS A 31 -14.56 0.04 -1.87
N GLU A 32 -14.45 1.19 -1.20
CA GLU A 32 -13.17 1.89 -0.97
C GLU A 32 -12.36 1.24 0.16
N LEU A 33 -13.04 0.44 0.99
CA LEU A 33 -12.44 -0.32 2.10
C LEU A 33 -12.05 -1.73 1.69
N LEU A 34 -12.44 -2.15 0.49
CA LEU A 34 -12.04 -3.43 -0.08
C LEU A 34 -10.52 -3.53 -0.28
N ASN A 35 -9.74 -2.50 0.04
CA ASN A 35 -8.34 -2.39 -0.37
C ASN A 35 -7.38 -2.16 0.81
N ILE A 36 -7.86 -2.17 2.07
CA ILE A 36 -7.04 -1.79 3.23
C ILE A 36 -7.49 -2.49 4.51
N THR A 37 -6.53 -3.01 5.28
CA THR A 37 -6.76 -3.61 6.61
C THR A 37 -6.52 -2.54 7.67
N LEU A 38 -7.48 -1.64 7.88
CA LEU A 38 -7.34 -0.53 8.83
C LEU A 38 -7.94 -0.87 10.20
N SER A 39 -7.29 -0.39 11.25
CA SER A 39 -7.82 -0.40 12.61
C SER A 39 -8.67 0.83 12.90
N ASN A 40 -9.58 0.71 13.87
CA ASN A 40 -10.37 1.86 14.31
C ASN A 40 -9.46 2.97 14.86
N LYS A 41 -9.76 4.21 14.49
CA LYS A 41 -8.98 5.42 14.78
C LYS A 41 -7.59 5.47 14.14
N GLU A 42 -7.28 4.55 13.22
CA GLU A 42 -6.03 4.59 12.47
C GLU A 42 -5.95 5.85 11.61
N LYS A 43 -4.75 6.41 11.49
CA LYS A 43 -4.47 7.54 10.62
C LYS A 43 -4.42 7.08 9.17
N VAL A 44 -5.10 7.83 8.31
CA VAL A 44 -5.24 7.51 6.89
C VAL A 44 -5.10 8.76 6.04
N TYR A 45 -4.66 8.53 4.81
CA TYR A 45 -4.69 9.51 3.73
C TYR A 45 -5.81 9.13 2.77
N PHE A 46 -6.44 10.13 2.16
CA PHE A 46 -7.56 9.93 1.25
C PHE A 46 -7.73 11.10 0.29
N THR A 47 -8.41 10.86 -0.83
CA THR A 47 -8.87 11.92 -1.74
C THR A 47 -10.31 12.29 -1.39
N PRO A 48 -10.61 13.58 -1.07
CA PRO A 48 -11.98 14.01 -0.85
C PRO A 48 -12.73 14.07 -2.18
N LEU A 49 -13.90 13.43 -2.25
CA LEU A 49 -14.82 13.48 -3.39
C LEU A 49 -16.13 14.12 -2.94
N LYS A 50 -16.47 15.29 -3.50
CA LYS A 50 -17.78 15.92 -3.27
C LYS A 50 -18.78 15.37 -4.27
N ASN A 51 -19.89 14.82 -3.78
CA ASN A 51 -21.01 14.42 -4.64
C ASN A 51 -22.31 15.04 -4.10
N ARG A 52 -22.86 16.00 -4.86
CA ARG A 52 -24.03 16.80 -4.45
C ARG A 52 -23.82 17.44 -3.07
N LYS A 53 -24.52 16.94 -2.04
CA LYS A 53 -24.48 17.41 -0.64
C LYS A 53 -23.56 16.58 0.25
N ASP A 54 -23.06 15.44 -0.22
CA ASP A 54 -22.25 14.52 0.58
C ASP A 54 -20.75 14.65 0.26
N PHE A 55 -19.94 14.43 1.30
CA PHE A 55 -18.49 14.32 1.21
C PHE A 55 -18.08 12.85 1.36
N PHE A 56 -17.39 12.33 0.36
CA PHE A 56 -16.87 10.97 0.35
C PHE A 56 -15.35 10.98 0.43
N ALA A 57 -14.79 9.93 1.00
CA ALA A 57 -13.36 9.64 0.90
C ALA A 57 -13.15 8.48 -0.09
N THR A 58 -12.21 8.67 -1.02
CA THR A 58 -11.77 7.66 -1.98
C THR A 58 -10.25 7.53 -1.96
N ASN A 59 -9.70 6.50 -2.61
CA ASN A 59 -8.26 6.24 -2.63
C ASN A 59 -7.66 6.27 -1.21
N ILE A 60 -8.27 5.55 -0.28
CA ILE A 60 -7.82 5.56 1.12
C ILE A 60 -6.55 4.71 1.22
N TYR A 61 -5.59 5.08 2.08
CA TYR A 61 -4.44 4.24 2.41
C TYR A 61 -3.87 4.60 3.78
N SER A 62 -3.16 3.63 4.37
CA SER A 62 -2.47 3.78 5.66
C SER A 62 -1.26 4.71 5.59
N GLU A 63 -0.75 5.13 6.76
CA GLU A 63 0.52 5.86 6.85
C GLU A 63 1.70 5.06 6.28
N LEU A 64 1.73 3.74 6.48
CA LEU A 64 2.74 2.85 5.92
C LEU A 64 2.70 2.86 4.39
N ALA A 65 1.51 2.69 3.80
CA ALA A 65 1.35 2.74 2.35
C ALA A 65 1.72 4.12 1.78
N LYS A 66 1.40 5.22 2.47
CA LYS A 66 1.85 6.57 2.08
C LYS A 66 3.39 6.67 2.12
N TYR A 67 4.00 6.21 3.21
CA TYR A 67 5.45 6.20 3.35
C TYR A 67 6.12 5.50 2.16
N PHE A 68 5.69 4.29 1.81
CA PHE A 68 6.29 3.57 0.68
C PHE A 68 6.08 4.27 -0.66
N LYS A 69 4.89 4.83 -0.91
CA LYS A 69 4.60 5.58 -2.15
C LYS A 69 5.52 6.80 -2.31
N ASP A 70 5.84 7.48 -1.22
CA ASP A 70 6.68 8.67 -1.24
C ASP A 70 8.18 8.36 -1.32
N HIS A 71 8.63 7.26 -0.70
CA HIS A 71 10.06 7.05 -0.43
C HIS A 71 10.68 5.94 -1.28
N VAL A 72 9.91 4.94 -1.74
CA VAL A 72 10.51 3.79 -2.44
C VAL A 72 11.19 4.20 -3.74
N LEU A 73 10.72 5.19 -4.50
CA LEU A 73 11.42 5.58 -5.73
C LEU A 73 12.70 6.40 -5.47
N ILE A 74 12.94 6.85 -4.24
CA ILE A 74 14.07 7.72 -3.86
C ILE A 74 14.82 7.18 -2.63
N LEU A 75 14.93 5.84 -2.48
CA LEU A 75 15.53 5.21 -1.30
C LEU A 75 16.96 5.70 -1.03
N GLU A 76 17.70 6.06 -2.07
CA GLU A 76 19.06 6.60 -1.97
C GLU A 76 19.14 7.96 -1.24
N LYS A 77 18.01 8.65 -1.11
CA LYS A 77 17.88 9.93 -0.39
C LYS A 77 17.18 9.79 0.96
N CYS A 78 16.76 8.57 1.30
CA CYS A 78 16.01 8.29 2.52
C CYS A 78 16.94 7.81 3.62
N ASP A 79 16.50 7.99 4.87
CA ASP A 79 17.04 7.24 5.99
C ASP A 79 16.69 5.75 5.80
N TYR A 80 17.73 4.94 5.56
CA TYR A 80 17.56 3.52 5.25
C TYR A 80 17.14 2.70 6.49
N ASP A 81 17.58 3.07 7.69
CA ASP A 81 17.14 2.43 8.93
C ASP A 81 15.65 2.68 9.15
N LYS A 82 15.18 3.90 8.86
CA LYS A 82 13.76 4.21 8.87
C LYS A 82 13.00 3.36 7.85
N PHE A 83 13.51 3.19 6.63
CA PHE A 83 12.89 2.32 5.62
C PHE A 83 12.78 0.87 6.10
N CYS A 84 13.85 0.32 6.69
CA CYS A 84 13.86 -1.01 7.30
C CYS A 84 12.80 -1.14 8.40
N ASN A 85 12.73 -0.17 9.31
CA ASN A 85 11.75 -0.16 10.40
C ASN A 85 10.30 -0.10 9.90
N GLN A 86 10.01 0.75 8.91
CA GLN A 86 8.67 0.84 8.30
C GLN A 86 8.31 -0.46 7.57
N THR A 87 9.26 -1.08 6.88
CA THR A 87 9.04 -2.35 6.17
C THR A 87 8.81 -3.51 7.14
N LEU A 88 9.54 -3.56 8.26
CA LEU A 88 9.30 -4.55 9.32
C LEU A 88 7.89 -4.39 9.92
N GLU A 89 7.47 -3.17 10.21
CA GLU A 89 6.11 -2.93 10.71
C GLU A 89 5.04 -3.32 9.69
N TYR A 90 5.30 -3.04 8.42
CA TYR A 90 4.41 -3.47 7.33
C TYR A 90 4.36 -5.00 7.20
N ALA A 91 5.48 -5.70 7.38
CA ALA A 91 5.52 -7.15 7.37
C ALA A 91 4.69 -7.77 8.50
N LYS A 92 4.71 -7.18 9.71
CA LYS A 92 3.81 -7.58 10.81
C LYS A 92 2.34 -7.39 10.42
N ARG A 93 2.01 -6.27 9.77
CA ARG A 93 0.65 -6.01 9.25
C ARG A 93 0.22 -7.06 8.23
N LEU A 94 1.09 -7.39 7.28
CA LEU A 94 0.87 -8.45 6.30
C LEU A 94 0.63 -9.80 6.99
N LYS A 95 1.46 -10.15 7.99
CA LYS A 95 1.29 -11.37 8.78
C LYS A 95 -0.04 -11.41 9.54
N ALA A 96 -0.44 -10.29 10.16
CA ALA A 96 -1.74 -10.17 10.84
C ALA A 96 -2.92 -10.33 9.87
N GLY A 97 -2.77 -9.85 8.63
CA GLY A 97 -3.64 -10.13 7.49
C GLY A 97 -3.47 -11.54 6.89
N LYS A 98 -2.83 -12.47 7.60
CA LYS A 98 -2.60 -13.85 7.15
C LYS A 98 -1.94 -13.98 5.78
N VAL A 99 -1.19 -12.96 5.36
CA VAL A 99 -0.44 -12.99 4.10
C VAL A 99 0.75 -13.91 4.29
N THR A 100 0.86 -14.93 3.46
CA THR A 100 2.00 -15.83 3.45
C THR A 100 2.99 -15.44 2.36
N THR A 101 4.25 -15.87 2.50
CA THR A 101 5.25 -15.65 1.46
C THR A 101 4.83 -16.25 0.13
N SER A 102 4.12 -17.39 0.11
CA SER A 102 3.67 -18.03 -1.13
C SER A 102 2.64 -17.20 -1.89
N MET A 103 1.79 -16.43 -1.19
CA MET A 103 0.81 -15.53 -1.82
C MET A 103 1.47 -14.42 -2.64
N ILE A 104 2.62 -13.92 -2.21
CA ILE A 104 3.33 -12.80 -2.84
C ILE A 104 4.56 -13.24 -3.66
N ARG A 105 5.03 -14.48 -3.49
CA ARG A 105 6.25 -15.02 -4.14
C ARG A 105 6.24 -14.86 -5.66
N LYS A 106 5.11 -15.15 -6.32
CA LYS A 106 5.01 -15.02 -7.78
C LYS A 106 5.30 -13.58 -8.25
N VAL A 107 4.73 -12.59 -7.55
CA VAL A 107 4.93 -11.17 -7.87
C VAL A 107 6.37 -10.75 -7.56
N TYR A 108 6.87 -11.15 -6.40
CA TYR A 108 8.27 -10.94 -6.03
C TYR A 108 9.22 -11.48 -7.11
N ASP A 109 9.05 -12.73 -7.53
CA ASP A 109 9.91 -13.38 -8.52
C ASP A 109 9.90 -12.66 -9.87
N GLN A 110 8.75 -12.11 -10.29
CA GLN A 110 8.64 -11.36 -11.54
C GLN A 110 9.26 -9.97 -11.43
N ILE A 111 9.08 -9.28 -10.30
CA ILE A 111 9.71 -7.99 -10.04
C ILE A 111 11.24 -8.14 -9.97
N ASN A 112 11.72 -9.15 -9.25
CA ASN A 112 13.15 -9.40 -9.10
C ASN A 112 13.83 -9.73 -10.44
N ARG A 113 13.14 -10.50 -11.30
CA ARG A 113 13.62 -10.85 -12.65
C ARG A 113 13.49 -9.72 -13.68
N ALA A 114 12.75 -8.65 -13.38
CA ALA A 114 12.55 -7.57 -14.33
C ALA A 114 13.88 -6.87 -14.65
N LYS A 115 14.11 -6.59 -15.94
CA LYS A 115 15.32 -5.93 -16.44
C LYS A 115 15.12 -4.45 -16.73
N SER A 116 13.88 -3.96 -16.68
CA SER A 116 13.53 -2.57 -16.95
C SER A 116 12.25 -2.16 -16.24
N ILE A 117 12.06 -0.86 -16.06
CA ILE A 117 10.79 -0.29 -15.56
C ILE A 117 9.62 -0.59 -16.50
N SER A 118 9.85 -0.73 -17.80
CA SER A 118 8.83 -1.15 -18.76
C SER A 118 8.24 -2.52 -18.41
N GLU A 119 9.09 -3.48 -18.01
CA GLU A 119 8.64 -4.80 -17.54
C GLU A 119 7.83 -4.70 -16.24
N ILE A 120 8.26 -3.86 -15.28
CA ILE A 120 7.49 -3.59 -14.05
C ILE A 120 6.12 -3.00 -14.38
N LYS A 121 6.04 -2.02 -15.30
CA LYS A 121 4.76 -1.42 -15.74
C LYS A 121 3.84 -2.44 -16.40
N ARG A 122 4.36 -3.47 -17.08
CA ARG A 122 3.55 -4.56 -17.66
C ARG A 122 2.94 -5.49 -16.61
N LEU A 123 3.42 -5.48 -15.36
CA LEU A 123 2.83 -6.26 -14.26
C LEU A 123 1.57 -5.62 -13.67
N ARG A 124 1.25 -4.37 -14.02
CA ARG A 124 0.08 -3.64 -13.47
C ARG A 124 -1.26 -4.38 -13.59
N PRO A 125 -1.62 -5.00 -14.73
CA PRO A 125 -2.83 -5.83 -14.83
C PRO A 125 -2.80 -7.02 -13.86
N GLN A 126 -1.63 -7.62 -13.65
CA GLN A 126 -1.46 -8.73 -12.72
C GLN A 126 -1.63 -8.26 -11.26
N PHE A 127 -1.12 -7.08 -10.90
CA PHE A 127 -1.36 -6.48 -9.58
C PHE A 127 -2.86 -6.29 -9.33
N ALA A 128 -3.59 -5.74 -10.31
CA ALA A 128 -5.03 -5.57 -10.22
C ALA A 128 -5.77 -6.91 -10.07
N TYR A 129 -5.38 -7.93 -10.83
CA TYR A 129 -5.96 -9.27 -10.73
C TYR A 129 -5.72 -9.92 -9.37
N ILE A 130 -4.49 -9.84 -8.84
CA ILE A 130 -4.14 -10.36 -7.51
C ILE A 130 -4.90 -9.61 -6.43
N ALA A 131 -5.04 -8.29 -6.55
CA ALA A 131 -5.85 -7.51 -5.62
C ALA A 131 -7.32 -7.97 -5.67
N GLY A 132 -7.93 -8.05 -6.85
CA GLY A 132 -9.33 -8.41 -7.01
C GLY A 132 -9.69 -9.83 -6.52
N ARG A 133 -8.79 -10.80 -6.70
CA ARG A 133 -9.08 -12.22 -6.40
C ARG A 133 -8.86 -12.62 -4.95
N ASN A 134 -8.05 -11.87 -4.20
CA ASN A 134 -7.73 -12.23 -2.81
C ASN A 134 -8.76 -11.57 -1.89
N PRO A 135 -9.50 -12.30 -1.05
CA PRO A 135 -10.44 -11.69 -0.11
C PRO A 135 -9.73 -10.88 0.99
N ASP A 136 -8.42 -11.08 1.17
CA ASP A 136 -7.62 -10.36 2.15
C ASP A 136 -7.27 -8.94 1.68
N ASN A 137 -7.59 -7.95 2.50
CA ASN A 137 -7.41 -6.54 2.20
C ASN A 137 -5.92 -6.11 2.22
N THR A 138 -5.04 -6.86 2.87
CA THR A 138 -3.63 -6.51 3.07
C THR A 138 -2.78 -6.84 1.84
N VAL A 139 -3.06 -7.98 1.18
CA VAL A 139 -2.46 -8.29 -0.14
C VAL A 139 -2.82 -7.22 -1.16
N ARG A 140 -4.06 -6.74 -1.12
CA ARG A 140 -4.55 -5.69 -2.01
C ARG A 140 -3.78 -4.39 -1.82
N GLU A 141 -3.57 -3.97 -0.56
CA GLU A 141 -2.79 -2.77 -0.27
C GLU A 141 -1.37 -2.86 -0.86
N LEU A 142 -0.68 -3.99 -0.70
CA LEU A 142 0.63 -4.22 -1.32
C LEU A 142 0.56 -4.10 -2.85
N MET A 143 -0.43 -4.73 -3.50
CA MET A 143 -0.61 -4.62 -4.95
C MET A 143 -0.89 -3.18 -5.40
N HIS A 144 -1.61 -2.38 -4.61
CA HIS A 144 -1.86 -0.97 -4.89
C HIS A 144 -0.60 -0.10 -4.71
N ILE A 145 0.24 -0.40 -3.72
CA ILE A 145 1.56 0.24 -3.59
C ILE A 145 2.39 -0.06 -4.83
N LEU A 146 2.45 -1.33 -5.26
CA LEU A 146 3.20 -1.74 -6.45
C LEU A 146 2.67 -1.12 -7.75
N ASP A 147 1.36 -1.06 -7.95
CA ASP A 147 0.77 -0.38 -9.12
C ASP A 147 1.12 1.11 -9.14
N TYR A 148 1.07 1.76 -7.96
CA TYR A 148 1.47 3.16 -7.83
C TYR A 148 2.93 3.35 -8.21
N LEU A 149 3.85 2.57 -7.62
CA LEU A 149 5.28 2.66 -7.89
C LEU A 149 5.58 2.39 -9.37
N ALA A 150 4.98 1.34 -9.94
CA ALA A 150 5.10 1.04 -11.35
C ALA A 150 4.62 2.20 -12.23
N LYS A 151 3.50 2.86 -11.86
CA LYS A 151 2.97 4.01 -12.59
C LYS A 151 3.90 5.22 -12.52
N GLN A 152 4.43 5.55 -11.34
CA GLN A 152 5.28 6.73 -11.11
C GLN A 152 6.73 6.56 -11.56
N ALA A 153 7.24 5.33 -11.62
CA ALA A 153 8.62 5.08 -12.03
C ALA A 153 8.90 5.60 -13.45
N ASP A 154 9.97 6.39 -13.58
CA ASP A 154 10.58 6.77 -14.85
C ASP A 154 11.09 5.55 -15.64
N LEU A 155 10.76 5.49 -16.94
CA LEU A 155 11.11 4.40 -17.85
C LEU A 155 12.61 4.17 -18.00
N GLN A 156 13.42 5.22 -17.87
CA GLN A 156 14.87 5.15 -18.09
C GLN A 156 15.67 5.03 -16.77
N SER A 157 15.00 5.03 -15.62
CA SER A 157 15.66 5.02 -14.32
C SER A 157 15.96 3.60 -13.84
N ASN A 158 17.25 3.22 -13.90
CA ASN A 158 17.74 1.99 -13.27
C ASN A 158 17.64 2.07 -11.74
N THR A 159 17.80 3.25 -11.15
CA THR A 159 17.63 3.47 -9.70
C THR A 159 16.21 3.14 -9.25
N HIS A 160 15.19 3.58 -10.00
CA HIS A 160 13.81 3.21 -9.66
C HIS A 160 13.58 1.71 -9.74
N LEU A 161 14.19 1.03 -10.72
CA LEU A 161 14.05 -0.42 -10.86
C LEU A 161 14.65 -1.12 -9.64
N GLU A 162 15.86 -0.74 -9.27
CA GLU A 162 16.57 -1.33 -8.13
C GLU A 162 15.84 -1.05 -6.82
N ASN A 163 15.37 0.17 -6.61
CA ASN A 163 14.65 0.52 -5.39
C ASN A 163 13.32 -0.26 -5.26
N ILE A 164 12.59 -0.49 -6.36
CA ILE A 164 11.37 -1.33 -6.34
C ILE A 164 11.71 -2.80 -6.00
N LYS A 165 12.83 -3.33 -6.53
CA LYS A 165 13.30 -4.68 -6.21
C LYS A 165 13.67 -4.79 -4.74
N GLN A 166 14.45 -3.84 -4.24
CA GLN A 166 14.87 -3.76 -2.84
C GLN A 166 13.65 -3.66 -1.90
N PHE A 167 12.64 -2.87 -2.27
CA PHE A 167 11.37 -2.83 -1.53
C PHE A 167 10.71 -4.20 -1.45
N MET A 168 10.56 -4.89 -2.56
CA MET A 168 9.93 -6.22 -2.58
C MET A 168 10.75 -7.28 -1.86
N GLU A 169 12.08 -7.22 -1.96
CA GLU A 169 12.99 -8.09 -1.21
C GLU A 169 12.84 -7.86 0.29
N ALA A 170 12.89 -6.61 0.75
CA ALA A 170 12.73 -6.26 2.16
C ALA A 170 11.38 -6.72 2.72
N VAL A 171 10.28 -6.53 1.97
CA VAL A 171 8.95 -7.02 2.36
C VAL A 171 8.95 -8.53 2.54
N VAL A 172 9.52 -9.29 1.60
CA VAL A 172 9.56 -10.76 1.67
C VAL A 172 10.46 -11.23 2.82
N ALA A 173 11.63 -10.61 2.99
CA ALA A 173 12.59 -10.94 4.04
C ALA A 173 11.98 -10.73 5.43
N TYR A 174 11.40 -9.56 5.68
CA TYR A 174 10.76 -9.28 6.96
C TYR A 174 9.48 -10.10 7.16
N LEU A 175 8.69 -10.38 6.12
CA LEU A 175 7.52 -11.26 6.25
C LEU A 175 7.92 -12.68 6.67
N LYS A 176 9.04 -13.19 6.14
CA LYS A 176 9.60 -14.47 6.57
C LYS A 176 10.08 -14.39 8.02
N PHE A 177 10.86 -13.36 8.37
CA PHE A 177 11.38 -13.15 9.73
C PHE A 177 10.28 -13.10 10.80
N VAL A 178 9.18 -12.37 10.55
CA VAL A 178 8.05 -12.34 11.49
C VAL A 178 7.28 -13.66 11.49
N GLY A 179 7.24 -14.37 10.35
CA GLY A 179 6.58 -15.66 10.24
C GLY A 179 7.29 -16.79 10.99
N ASP A 180 8.62 -16.74 11.08
CA ASP A 180 9.44 -17.74 11.77
C ASP A 180 9.48 -17.53 13.30
N LYS A 181 9.13 -16.33 13.80
CA LYS A 181 9.12 -16.01 15.25
C LYS A 181 7.87 -16.49 16.00
N ASP A 182 6.81 -16.84 15.28
CA ASP A 182 5.55 -17.34 15.85
C ASP A 182 5.50 -18.88 15.91
N ASN A 183 6.59 -19.57 15.57
CA ASN A 183 6.79 -21.03 15.66
C ASN A 183 7.85 -21.36 16.71
#